data_AF-A0A1T1AWG9-F1
#
_entry.id   AF-A0A1T1AWG9-F1
#
_cell.length_a   1.000
_cell.length_b   1.000
_cell.length_c   1.000
_cell.angle_alpha   90.00
_cell.angle_beta   90.00
_cell.angle_gamma   90.00
#
_symmetry.space_group_name_H-M   'P 1'
#
loop_
_entity.id
_entity.type
_entity.pdbx_description
1 polymer ?
#
loop_
_entity_poly.entity_id
_entity_poly.type
_entity_poly.pdbx_seq_one_letter_code
_entity_poly.pdbx_strand_id
1 'polypeptide(L)' 'MVSPAKEDPVPPAFLADRQGRYGIQTAPAMGEQTAALVQGLPVPAALAAVGVRAEDVSPLRPGLGATA' A
#
# COMPACT_ATOMS: atom_id res chain seq x y z
N MET A 1 25.59 24.06 -19.00
CA MET A 1 25.15 22.66 -19.22
C MET A 1 25.32 21.96 -17.87
N VAL A 2 24.24 21.76 -17.11
CA VAL A 2 24.29 21.09 -15.81
C VAL A 2 24.21 19.59 -16.07
N SER A 3 25.24 18.83 -15.67
CA SER A 3 25.19 17.37 -15.73
C SER A 3 24.08 16.86 -14.81
N PRO A 4 23.27 15.88 -15.24
CA PRO A 4 22.23 15.32 -14.40
C PRO A 4 22.87 14.70 -13.16
N ALA A 5 22.38 15.08 -11.98
CA ALA A 5 22.76 14.43 -10.74
C ALA A 5 22.41 12.94 -10.82
N LYS A 6 23.35 12.08 -10.41
CA LYS A 6 23.10 10.65 -10.25
C LYS A 6 22.05 10.48 -9.17
N GLU A 7 20.90 9.90 -9.49
CA GLU A 7 19.88 9.57 -8.49
C GLU A 7 20.42 8.51 -7.53
N ASP A 8 20.30 8.77 -6.24
CA ASP A 8 20.53 7.77 -5.21
C ASP A 8 19.40 6.74 -5.27
N PRO A 9 19.69 5.44 -5.01
CA PRO A 9 18.65 4.42 -4.99
C PRO A 9 17.62 4.73 -3.90
N VAL A 10 16.38 4.97 -4.31
CA VAL A 10 15.27 5.23 -3.39
C VAL A 10 14.85 3.89 -2.75
N PRO A 11 14.75 3.79 -1.41
CA PRO A 11 14.23 2.60 -0.77
C PRO A 11 12.79 2.31 -1.25
N PRO A 12 12.34 1.04 -1.27
CA PRO A 12 11.01 0.68 -1.74
C PRO A 12 9.94 1.46 -0.97
N ALA A 13 9.16 2.28 -1.69
CA ALA A 13 8.11 3.10 -1.12
C ALA A 13 6.83 2.29 -0.93
N PHE A 14 6.21 2.40 0.25
CA PHE A 14 4.86 1.90 0.49
C PHE A 14 3.84 3.01 0.25
N LEU A 15 2.96 2.84 -0.75
CA LEU A 15 1.97 3.85 -1.14
C LEU A 15 0.55 3.37 -0.81
N ALA A 16 -0.12 4.08 0.10
CA ALA A 16 -1.54 3.88 0.40
C ALA A 16 -2.39 4.92 -0.36
N ASP A 17 -2.55 4.70 -1.67
CA ASP A 17 -3.25 5.61 -2.59
C ASP A 17 -4.56 4.96 -3.12
N ARG A 18 -5.30 5.67 -3.99
CA ARG A 18 -6.50 5.21 -4.71
C ARG A 18 -7.69 4.86 -3.81
N GLN A 19 -7.85 5.60 -2.71
CA GLN A 19 -8.97 5.41 -1.78
C GLN A 19 -10.34 5.89 -2.33
N GLY A 20 -10.35 6.62 -3.44
CA GLY A 20 -11.58 7.15 -4.03
C GLY A 20 -12.40 7.98 -3.04
N ARG A 21 -13.73 7.82 -3.05
CA ARG A 21 -14.64 8.54 -2.12
C ARG A 21 -14.78 7.85 -0.76
N TYR A 22 -14.07 6.75 -0.52
CA TYR A 22 -14.16 5.98 0.72
C TYR A 22 -13.03 6.28 1.71
N GLY A 23 -12.09 7.15 1.36
CA GLY A 23 -10.89 7.40 2.16
C GLY A 23 -11.16 7.77 3.61
N ILE A 24 -12.15 8.63 3.89
CA ILE A 24 -12.48 9.03 5.26
C ILE A 24 -12.95 7.83 6.10
N GLN A 25 -13.90 7.06 5.59
CA GLN A 25 -14.49 5.93 6.32
C GLN A 25 -13.53 4.72 6.41
N THR A 26 -12.61 4.56 5.45
CA THR A 26 -11.63 3.46 5.47
C THR A 26 -10.30 3.84 6.10
N ALA A 27 -10.04 5.13 6.38
CA ALA A 27 -8.74 5.60 6.90
C ALA A 27 -8.26 4.83 8.13
N PRO A 28 -9.09 4.51 9.15
CA PRO A 28 -8.62 3.78 10.33
C PRO A 28 -8.10 2.38 9.97
N ALA A 29 -8.91 1.61 9.25
CA ALA A 29 -8.55 0.24 8.83
C ALA A 29 -7.34 0.24 7.87
N MET A 30 -7.31 1.18 6.92
CA MET A 30 -6.21 1.31 5.97
C MET A 30 -4.90 1.70 6.64
N GLY A 31 -4.94 2.60 7.63
CA GLY A 31 -3.77 3.00 8.39
C GLY A 31 -3.18 1.85 9.20
N GLU A 32 -4.03 1.12 9.92
CA GLU A 32 -3.63 -0.04 10.72
C GLU A 32 -3.04 -1.16 9.84
N GLN A 33 -3.73 -1.51 8.75
CA GLN A 33 -3.26 -2.51 7.80
C GLN A 33 -1.95 -2.10 7.13
N THR A 34 -1.83 -0.84 6.69
CA THR A 34 -0.60 -0.31 6.08
C THR A 34 0.57 -0.39 7.05
N ALA A 35 0.37 0.04 8.30
CA ALA A 35 1.42 -0.02 9.32
C ALA A 35 1.90 -1.45 9.58
N ALA A 36 0.99 -2.43 9.62
CA ALA A 36 1.34 -3.84 9.76
C ALA A 36 2.14 -4.36 8.57
N LEU A 37 1.68 -4.12 7.35
CA LEU A 37 2.32 -4.61 6.13
C LEU A 37 3.71 -4.01 5.89
N VAL A 38 3.90 -2.71 6.20
CA VAL A 38 5.22 -2.06 6.13
C VAL A 38 6.23 -2.72 7.08
N GLN A 39 5.76 -3.25 8.21
CA GLN A 39 6.60 -3.96 9.19
C GLN A 39 6.78 -5.45 8.88
N GLY A 40 6.19 -5.96 7.78
CA GLY A 40 6.18 -7.38 7.46
C GLY A 40 5.31 -8.23 8.39
N LEU A 41 4.37 -7.59 9.11
CA LEU A 41 3.43 -8.26 10.00
C LEU A 41 2.19 -8.73 9.23
N PRO A 42 1.46 -9.75 9.74
CA PRO A 42 0.19 -10.17 9.16
C PRO A 42 -0.88 -9.08 9.25
N VAL A 43 -1.95 -9.24 8.47
CA VAL A 43 -3.15 -8.38 8.56
C VAL A 43 -3.71 -8.41 10.00
N PRO A 44 -4.06 -7.25 10.59
CA PRO A 44 -4.66 -7.19 11.92
C PRO A 44 -5.88 -8.11 12.07
N ALA A 45 -5.99 -8.80 13.21
CA ALA A 45 -6.98 -9.86 13.40
C ALA A 45 -8.42 -9.38 13.21
N ALA A 46 -8.75 -8.16 13.62
CA ALA A 46 -10.09 -7.58 13.44
C ALA A 46 -10.45 -7.37 11.95
N LEU A 47 -9.47 -6.99 11.13
CA LEU A 47 -9.65 -6.83 9.68
C LEU A 47 -9.72 -8.19 8.98
N ALA A 48 -8.87 -9.14 9.39
CA ALA A 48 -8.91 -10.51 8.89
C ALA A 48 -10.25 -11.20 9.19
N ALA A 49 -10.85 -10.93 10.36
CA ALA A 49 -12.15 -11.49 10.76
C ALA A 49 -13.31 -11.05 9.85
N VAL A 50 -13.21 -9.88 9.22
CA VAL A 50 -14.20 -9.41 8.22
C VAL A 50 -13.79 -9.77 6.78
N GLY A 51 -12.75 -10.60 6.61
CA GLY A 51 -12.33 -11.16 5.33
C GLY A 51 -11.25 -10.38 4.59
N VAL A 52 -10.63 -9.37 5.20
CA VAL A 52 -9.55 -8.59 4.57
C VAL A 52 -8.26 -9.40 4.52
N ARG A 53 -7.60 -9.40 3.35
CA ARG A 53 -6.33 -10.09 3.09
C ARG A 53 -5.27 -9.13 2.57
N ALA A 54 -4.00 -9.48 2.74
CA ALA A 54 -2.89 -8.66 2.23
C ALA A 54 -2.92 -8.57 0.69
N GLU A 55 -3.31 -9.67 0.04
CA GLU A 55 -3.43 -9.77 -1.42
C GLU A 55 -4.44 -8.78 -2.02
N ASP A 56 -5.48 -8.39 -1.26
CA ASP A 56 -6.56 -7.52 -1.74
C ASP A 56 -6.09 -6.10 -2.04
N VAL A 57 -5.03 -5.65 -1.35
CA VAL A 57 -4.45 -4.31 -1.50
C VAL A 57 -3.12 -4.30 -2.23
N SER A 58 -2.60 -5.49 -2.60
CA SER A 58 -1.35 -5.60 -3.34
C SER A 58 -1.43 -4.84 -4.67
N PRO A 59 -0.41 -4.03 -5.03
CA PRO A 59 -0.35 -3.40 -6.35
C PRO A 59 -0.19 -4.43 -7.48
N LEU A 60 0.23 -5.65 -7.17
CA LEU A 60 0.41 -6.76 -8.13
C LEU A 60 -0.85 -7.62 -8.30
N ARG A 61 -1.98 -7.26 -7.67
CA ARG A 61 -3.22 -8.05 -7.76
C ARG A 61 -3.81 -8.02 -9.18
N PRO A 62 -4.51 -9.09 -9.61
CA PRO A 62 -5.17 -9.13 -10.91
C PRO A 62 -6.16 -7.96 -11.09
N GLY A 63 -6.18 -7.38 -12.29
CA GLY A 63 -7.09 -6.27 -12.63
C GLY A 63 -6.50 -4.87 -12.43
N LEU A 64 -5.35 -4.73 -11.76
CA LEU A 64 -4.51 -3.54 -11.89
C LEU A 64 -3.50 -3.78 -13.00
N GLY A 65 -3.65 -3.09 -14.14
CA GLY A 65 -2.63 -3.12 -15.19
C GLY A 65 -1.29 -2.67 -14.61
N ALA A 66 -0.22 -3.43 -14.85
CA ALA A 66 1.11 -3.07 -14.40
C ALA A 66 1.57 -1.80 -15.12
N THR A 67 1.32 -0.64 -14.53
CA THR A 67 1.97 0.60 -14.95
C THR A 67 3.30 0.69 -14.21
N ALA A 68 4.35 0.35 -14.95
CA ALA A 68 5.74 0.70 -14.64
C ALA A 68 5.92 2.21 -14.51
#